data_AF-A0A140NQP1-F1
#
_entry.id   AF-A0A140NQP1-F1
#
_cell.length_a   1.000
_cell.length_b   1.000
_cell.length_c   1.000
_cell.angle_alpha   90.00
_cell.angle_beta   90.00
_cell.angle_gamma   90.00
#
_symmetry.space_group_name_H-M   'P 1'
#
loop_
_entity.id
_entity.type
_entity.pdbx_description
1 polymer ?
#
loop_
_entity_poly.entity_id
_entity_poly.type
_entity_poly.pdbx_seq_one_letter_code
_entity_poly.pdbx_strand_id
1 'polypeptide(L)'
;MELDLENIKKLAVYFLELHNECYDKIKHDFSLVESMVDLVLRELNRFGYKLEKMKKVESSLHDHTHVIYATACDYFVCRNKRLIDKAKATYKYLGVNIQVVDGNESEWWKKLSF
;
A
#
# COMPACT_ATOMS: atom_id res chain seq x y z
N MET A 1 5.83 -2.51 14.57
CA MET A 1 4.71 -2.14 15.45
C MET A 1 4.04 -3.43 15.89
N GLU A 2 3.83 -3.62 17.19
CA GLU A 2 3.18 -4.82 17.71
C GLU A 2 1.66 -4.61 17.63
N LEU A 3 0.96 -5.51 16.94
CA LEU A 3 -0.49 -5.47 16.77
C LEU A 3 -1.16 -6.00 18.05
N ASP A 4 -1.98 -5.19 18.70
CA ASP A 4 -2.79 -5.67 19.81
C ASP A 4 -3.91 -6.63 19.36
N LEU A 5 -4.41 -7.43 20.29
CA LEU A 5 -5.42 -8.46 20.02
C LEU A 5 -6.74 -7.90 19.48
N GLU A 6 -7.08 -6.66 19.84
CA GLU A 6 -8.31 -6.01 19.41
C GLU A 6 -8.22 -5.59 17.94
N ASN A 7 -7.08 -5.01 17.54
CA ASN A 7 -6.79 -4.67 16.16
C ASN A 7 -6.72 -5.92 15.28
N ILE A 8 -6.16 -7.03 15.77
CA ILE A 8 -6.16 -8.30 15.04
C ILE A 8 -7.59 -8.78 14.77
N LYS A 9 -8.48 -8.73 15.76
CA LYS A 9 -9.89 -9.13 15.59
C LYS A 9 -10.60 -8.25 14.57
N LYS A 10 -10.43 -6.92 14.65
CA LYS A 10 -11.01 -5.98 13.69
C LYS A 10 -10.51 -6.22 12.27
N LEU A 11 -9.20 -6.36 12.09
CA LEU A 11 -8.59 -6.66 10.79
C LEU A 11 -9.13 -7.97 10.21
N ALA A 12 -9.25 -9.02 11.02
CA ALA A 12 -9.77 -10.31 10.57
C ALA A 12 -11.21 -10.20 10.03
N VAL A 13 -12.06 -9.41 10.68
CA VAL A 13 -13.43 -9.16 10.19
C VAL A 13 -13.38 -8.44 8.84
N TYR A 14 -12.59 -7.38 8.70
CA TYR A 14 -12.49 -6.65 7.43
C TYR A 14 -11.93 -7.50 6.29
N PHE A 15 -10.96 -8.38 6.57
CA PHE A 15 -10.43 -9.33 5.57
C PHE A 15 -11.46 -10.35 5.09
N LEU A 16 -12.49 -10.65 5.87
CA LEU A 16 -13.55 -11.59 5.49
C LEU A 16 -14.69 -10.93 4.69
N GLU A 17 -14.70 -9.59 4.62
CA GLU A 17 -15.66 -8.81 3.85
C GLU A 17 -15.11 -8.44 2.45
N LEU A 18 -15.95 -7.79 1.62
CA LEU A 18 -15.56 -7.29 0.30
C LEU A 18 -14.33 -6.38 0.41
N HIS A 19 -13.19 -6.86 -0.11
CA HIS A 19 -11.88 -6.26 0.13
C HIS A 19 -11.77 -4.83 -0.40
N ASN A 20 -12.50 -4.49 -1.47
CA ASN A 20 -12.48 -3.18 -2.13
C ASN A 20 -13.20 -2.07 -1.36
N GLU A 21 -13.74 -2.35 -0.17
CA GLU A 21 -14.37 -1.37 0.73
C GLU A 21 -13.66 -1.31 2.09
N CYS A 22 -12.61 -2.10 2.29
CA CYS A 22 -11.89 -2.18 3.56
C CYS A 22 -11.34 -0.81 3.99
N TYR A 23 -10.74 -0.07 3.06
CA TYR A 23 -10.14 1.22 3.37
C TYR A 23 -11.17 2.22 3.91
N ASP A 24 -12.35 2.31 3.30
CA ASP A 24 -13.38 3.26 3.73
C ASP A 24 -13.87 3.02 5.17
N LYS A 25 -13.81 1.77 5.64
CA LYS A 25 -14.19 1.39 7.01
C LYS A 25 -13.13 1.77 8.04
N ILE A 26 -11.85 1.79 7.65
CA ILE A 26 -10.72 1.99 8.57
C ILE A 26 -10.01 3.33 8.41
N LYS A 27 -10.28 4.11 7.35
CA LYS A 27 -9.53 5.34 7.01
C LYS A 27 -9.43 6.41 8.10
N HIS A 28 -10.32 6.36 9.10
CA HIS A 28 -10.32 7.27 10.24
C HIS A 28 -9.42 6.80 11.41
N ASP A 29 -8.90 5.58 11.34
CA ASP A 29 -7.97 5.01 12.30
C ASP A 29 -6.64 4.70 11.61
N PHE A 30 -5.68 5.61 11.77
CA PHE A 30 -4.40 5.50 11.09
C PHE A 30 -3.63 4.23 11.49
N SER A 31 -3.76 3.77 12.74
CA SER A 31 -3.10 2.54 13.21
C SER A 31 -3.64 1.31 12.49
N LEU A 32 -4.95 1.27 12.22
CA LEU A 32 -5.56 0.21 11.42
C LEU A 32 -5.16 0.30 9.95
N VAL A 33 -5.11 1.50 9.37
CA VAL A 33 -4.64 1.71 7.98
C VAL A 33 -3.20 1.23 7.82
N GLU A 34 -2.29 1.65 8.71
CA GLU A 34 -0.89 1.25 8.74
C GLU A 34 -0.77 -0.27 8.76
N SER A 35 -1.47 -0.90 9.71
CA SER A 35 -1.45 -2.36 9.88
C SER A 35 -1.99 -3.11 8.67
N MET A 36 -3.10 -2.65 8.10
CA MET A 36 -3.75 -3.28 6.95
C MET A 36 -2.87 -3.20 5.71
N VAL A 37 -2.33 -2.02 5.40
CA VAL A 37 -1.47 -1.80 4.23
C VAL A 37 -0.16 -2.56 4.39
N ASP A 38 0.48 -2.52 5.57
CA ASP A 38 1.70 -3.27 5.86
C ASP A 38 1.48 -4.79 5.70
N LEU A 39 0.36 -5.31 6.21
CA LEU A 39 0.01 -6.73 6.07
C LEU A 39 -0.14 -7.13 4.61
N VAL A 40 -0.88 -6.37 3.80
CA VAL A 40 -1.03 -6.67 2.35
C VAL A 40 0.32 -6.63 1.64
N LEU A 41 1.18 -5.65 1.92
CA LEU A 41 2.51 -5.57 1.32
C LEU A 41 3.41 -6.74 1.74
N ARG A 42 3.36 -7.17 3.00
CA ARG A 42 4.07 -8.36 3.48
C ARG A 42 3.59 -9.62 2.78
N GLU A 43 2.28 -9.76 2.58
CA GLU A 43 1.70 -10.88 1.85
C GLU A 43 2.15 -10.92 0.39
N LEU A 44 2.15 -9.77 -0.29
CA LEU A 44 2.71 -9.65 -1.65
C LEU A 44 4.19 -10.08 -1.69
N ASN A 45 5.00 -9.63 -0.72
CA ASN A 45 6.40 -10.05 -0.61
C ASN A 45 6.54 -11.55 -0.37
N ARG A 46 5.73 -12.11 0.54
CA ARG A 46 5.72 -13.53 0.90
C ARG A 46 5.42 -14.43 -0.30
N PHE A 47 4.49 -14.02 -1.17
CA PHE A 47 4.16 -14.73 -2.40
C PHE A 47 5.10 -14.44 -3.58
N GLY A 48 6.15 -13.65 -3.37
CA GLY A 48 7.15 -13.39 -4.39
C GLY A 48 6.81 -12.27 -5.38
N TYR A 49 5.74 -11.51 -5.13
CA TYR A 49 5.29 -10.47 -6.05
C TYR A 49 6.31 -9.32 -6.14
N LYS A 50 6.93 -9.18 -7.32
CA LYS A 50 7.91 -8.11 -7.63
C LYS A 50 9.05 -8.03 -6.61
N LEU A 51 9.50 -9.19 -6.11
CA LEU A 51 10.66 -9.28 -5.22
C LEU A 51 11.95 -8.73 -5.86
N GLU A 52 12.85 -8.29 -5.00
CA GLU A 52 14.20 -7.98 -5.40
C GLU A 52 14.94 -9.24 -5.87
N LYS A 53 15.88 -9.06 -6.80
CA LYS A 53 16.78 -10.18 -7.16
C LYS A 53 17.68 -10.44 -5.95
N MET A 54 17.89 -11.72 -5.58
CA MET A 54 18.62 -12.19 -4.39
C MET A 54 20.00 -11.56 -4.10
N LYS A 55 20.59 -10.79 -5.03
CA LYS A 55 21.90 -10.13 -4.88
C LYS A 55 21.83 -8.64 -4.52
N LYS A 56 20.64 -8.07 -4.36
CA LYS A 56 20.48 -6.70 -3.86
C LYS A 56 20.00 -6.77 -2.41
N VAL A 57 20.67 -6.03 -1.54
CA VAL A 57 20.18 -5.74 -0.18
C VAL A 57 18.85 -5.03 -0.37
N GLU A 58 17.80 -5.57 0.25
CA GLU A 58 16.47 -4.99 0.21
C GLU A 58 16.56 -3.54 0.69
N SER A 59 16.36 -2.56 -0.18
CA SER A 59 16.31 -1.14 0.22
C SER A 59 14.96 -0.80 0.86
N SER A 60 14.42 -1.70 1.70
CA SER A 60 13.00 -1.74 2.07
C SER A 60 12.63 -1.01 3.35
N LEU A 61 13.59 -0.37 4.04
CA LEU A 61 13.35 0.21 5.37
C LEU A 61 12.16 1.18 5.43
N HIS A 62 11.86 1.89 4.33
CA HIS A 62 10.77 2.87 4.27
C HIS A 62 9.81 2.70 3.07
N ASP A 63 9.97 1.64 2.26
CA ASP A 63 9.11 1.41 1.10
C ASP A 63 7.65 1.22 1.52
N HIS A 64 7.41 0.43 2.58
CA HIS A 64 6.07 0.24 3.12
C HIS A 64 5.51 1.55 3.71
N THR A 65 6.33 2.30 4.44
CA THR A 65 5.94 3.57 5.05
C THR A 65 5.48 4.59 4.00
N HIS A 66 6.16 4.69 2.85
CA HIS A 66 5.73 5.56 1.76
C HIS A 66 4.36 5.17 1.20
N VAL A 67 4.10 3.86 1.04
CA VAL A 67 2.80 3.36 0.57
C VAL A 67 1.70 3.59 1.62
N ILE A 68 2.03 3.47 2.91
CA ILE A 68 1.09 3.74 4.01
C ILE A 68 0.70 5.22 4.03
N TYR A 69 1.67 6.14 4.06
CA TYR A 69 1.38 7.58 4.14
C TYR A 69 0.66 8.10 2.90
N ALA A 70 0.97 7.53 1.73
CA ALA A 70 0.30 7.90 0.50
C ALA A 70 -1.21 7.61 0.54
N THR A 71 -1.72 6.71 1.40
CA THR A 71 -3.17 6.51 1.51
C THR A 71 -3.96 7.77 1.92
N ALA A 72 -3.30 8.77 2.51
CA ALA A 72 -3.91 10.05 2.85
C ALA A 72 -3.83 11.10 1.71
N CYS A 73 -3.35 10.72 0.53
CA CYS A 73 -3.13 11.62 -0.60
C CYS A 73 -3.96 11.22 -1.82
N ASP A 74 -4.24 12.19 -2.70
CA ASP A 74 -4.89 11.91 -3.99
C ASP A 74 -3.93 11.24 -4.99
N TYR A 75 -2.62 11.48 -4.85
CA TYR A 75 -1.59 10.98 -5.74
C TYR A 75 -0.42 10.35 -4.99
N PHE A 76 0.07 9.20 -5.50
CA PHE A 76 1.33 8.60 -5.10
C PHE A 76 2.29 8.59 -6.29
N VAL A 77 3.27 9.49 -6.28
CA VAL A 77 4.29 9.59 -7.33
C VAL A 77 5.54 8.84 -6.89
N CYS A 78 5.96 7.84 -7.67
CA CYS A 78 7.16 7.06 -7.37
C CYS A 78 7.93 6.76 -8.66
N ARG A 79 9.23 6.52 -8.56
CA ARG A 79 10.07 6.05 -9.69
C ARG A 79 10.49 4.59 -9.57
N ASN A 80 10.23 3.96 -8.43
CA ASN A 80 10.52 2.54 -8.24
C ASN A 80 9.38 1.70 -8.82
N LYS A 81 9.61 1.13 -10.01
CA LYS A 81 8.60 0.32 -10.72
C LYS A 81 8.05 -0.85 -9.90
N ARG A 82 8.87 -1.48 -9.06
CA ARG A 82 8.43 -2.56 -8.18
C ARG A 82 7.49 -2.05 -7.09
N LEU A 83 7.85 -0.92 -6.48
CA LEU A 83 7.02 -0.29 -5.45
C LEU A 83 5.70 0.23 -6.04
N ILE A 84 5.73 0.81 -7.24
CA ILE A 84 4.53 1.21 -8.00
C ILE A 84 3.58 0.02 -8.20
N ASP A 85 4.11 -1.11 -8.68
CA ASP A 85 3.30 -2.31 -8.92
C ASP A 85 2.68 -2.84 -7.62
N LYS A 86 3.45 -2.87 -6.53
CA LYS A 86 2.97 -3.27 -5.19
C LYS A 86 1.91 -2.30 -4.67
N ALA A 87 2.17 -0.99 -4.72
CA ALA A 87 1.23 0.04 -4.28
C ALA A 87 -0.10 -0.04 -5.05
N LYS A 88 -0.05 -0.17 -6.38
CA LYS A 88 -1.24 -0.36 -7.22
C LYS A 88 -2.04 -1.59 -6.81
N ALA A 89 -1.36 -2.72 -6.57
CA ALA A 89 -2.02 -3.95 -6.13
C ALA A 89 -2.68 -3.77 -4.76
N THR A 90 -1.95 -3.19 -3.78
CA THR A 90 -2.45 -2.94 -2.43
C THR A 90 -3.64 -1.99 -2.43
N TYR A 91 -3.55 -0.84 -3.09
CA TYR A 91 -4.63 0.13 -3.13
C TYR A 91 -5.88 -0.40 -3.83
N LYS A 92 -5.70 -1.11 -4.96
CA LYS A 92 -6.80 -1.77 -5.65
C LYS A 92 -7.46 -2.83 -4.77
N TYR A 93 -6.67 -3.62 -4.04
CA TYR A 93 -7.18 -4.66 -3.15
C TYR A 93 -8.00 -4.08 -2.00
N LEU A 94 -7.52 -2.99 -1.38
CA LEU A 94 -8.13 -2.37 -0.21
C LEU A 94 -9.22 -1.32 -0.53
N GLY A 95 -9.35 -0.90 -1.79
CA GLY A 95 -10.27 0.17 -2.18
C GLY A 95 -9.78 1.59 -1.87
N VAL A 96 -8.48 1.82 -1.84
CA VAL A 96 -7.93 3.17 -1.62
C VAL A 96 -8.11 4.01 -2.88
N ASN A 97 -8.83 5.13 -2.78
CA ASN A 97 -9.04 6.04 -3.89
C ASN A 97 -7.84 6.98 -4.08
N ILE A 98 -6.79 6.45 -4.71
CA ILE A 98 -5.54 7.17 -4.98
C ILE A 98 -5.03 6.85 -6.38
N GLN A 99 -4.46 7.85 -7.04
CA GLN A 99 -3.79 7.67 -8.32
C GLN A 99 -2.28 7.43 -8.17
N VAL A 100 -1.83 6.23 -8.53
CA VAL A 100 -0.39 5.90 -8.55
C VAL A 100 0.25 6.28 -9.88
N VAL A 101 1.22 7.19 -9.82
CA VAL A 101 1.90 7.78 -10.97
C VAL A 101 3.37 7.31 -11.05
N ASP A 102 3.77 6.80 -12.22
CA ASP A 102 5.17 6.50 -12.51
C ASP A 102 5.92 7.77 -12.91
N GLY A 103 6.78 8.25 -12.02
CA GLY A 103 7.60 9.44 -12.21
C GLY A 103 8.78 9.25 -13.17
N ASN A 104 8.92 8.08 -13.80
CA ASN A 104 9.84 7.88 -14.94
C ASN A 104 9.15 8.13 -16.29
N GLU A 105 7.82 8.18 -16.34
CA GLU A 105 7.11 8.49 -17.57
C GLU A 105 7.32 9.95 -17.96
N SER A 106 7.55 10.21 -19.24
CA SER A 106 7.63 11.58 -19.78
C SER A 106 6.34 12.32 -19.47
N GLU A 107 6.48 13.57 -19.02
CA GLU A 107 5.35 14.44 -18.70
C GLU A 107 4.37 13.87 -17.65
N TRP A 108 4.83 13.01 -16.74
CA TRP A 108 4.02 12.41 -15.67
C TRP A 108 3.20 13.43 -14.87
N TRP A 109 3.70 14.67 -14.72
CA TRP A 109 3.02 15.76 -14.02
C TRP A 109 1.69 16.17 -14.66
N LYS A 110 1.50 15.93 -15.96
CA LYS A 110 0.22 16.18 -16.65
C LYS A 110 -0.92 15.29 -16.16
N LYS A 111 -0.59 14.20 -15.43
CA LYS A 111 -1.58 13.31 -14.81
C LYS A 111 -2.10 13.84 -13.47
N LEU A 112 -1.49 14.89 -12.92
CA LEU A 112 -1.95 15.52 -11.70
C LEU A 112 -2.99 16.59 -12.06
N SER A 113 -4.23 16.38 -11.62
CA SER A 113 -5.30 17.37 -11.66
C SER A 113 -5.32 18.08 -10.31
N PHE A 114 -5.12 19.40 -10.33
CA PHE A 114 -5.20 20.29 -9.17
C PHE A 114 -6.35 21.28 -9.33
#